data_AF-A0A9Q9M4D9-F1
#
_entry.id   AF-A0A9Q9M4D9-F1
#
_cell.length_a   1.000
_cell.length_b   1.000
_cell.length_c   1.000
_cell.angle_alpha   90.00
_cell.angle_beta   90.00
_cell.angle_gamma   90.00
#
_symmetry.space_group_name_H-M   'P 1'
#
loop_
_entity.id
_entity.type
_entity.pdbx_description
1 polymer ?
#
loop_
_entity_poly.entity_id
_entity_poly.type
_entity_poly.pdbx_seq_one_letter_code
_entity_poly.pdbx_strand_id
1 'polypeptide(L)'
;MAQTVKITFGALAAAGIALAGSAAQADTWRYAFEEAMTDVQGVYAQKFKAEIEANSDHEIQLFPYGTLGESADIMEQTQDGILQFVDQSPGFTGSLIPEAQVFFVPYLLPTDQDHLARFYKESKAINGMFKPLYADQGLELLNMFPEGEVAMTTKTPVTTCADLDEVKFRVMTNPLLVESYKAFGATPTPLPWGEVYGGLQTNVIQGQENPTFFLYSTKIYEVTDYITYAGHNNFTTAVMANKDFYDGLSAEDQQLVQNAAQAAYDHTVVYQQQAAETELAKIMEAKPEMQVTVLNDDQRSCFMAAAAEVEAKFIEMTGDSGAAILEQLKADLAATAN
;
A
#
# COMPACT_ATOMS: atom_id res chain seq x y z
N MET A 1 84.24 -46.71 0.76
CA MET A 1 83.40 -46.53 -0.44
C MET A 1 81.99 -46.94 -0.06
N ALA A 2 81.11 -45.98 0.20
CA ALA A 2 79.70 -46.24 0.55
C ALA A 2 78.84 -45.74 -0.63
N GLN A 3 78.07 -46.64 -1.24
CA GLN A 3 77.11 -46.32 -2.29
C GLN A 3 75.76 -45.96 -1.64
N THR A 4 75.26 -44.76 -1.93
CA THR A 4 73.94 -44.29 -1.52
C THR A 4 72.96 -44.55 -2.67
N VAL A 5 71.95 -45.39 -2.42
CA VAL A 5 70.81 -45.62 -3.32
C VAL A 5 69.82 -44.48 -3.16
N LYS A 6 69.48 -43.78 -4.26
CA LYS A 6 68.39 -42.80 -4.31
C LYS A 6 67.10 -43.53 -4.74
N ILE A 7 66.08 -43.50 -3.90
CA ILE A 7 64.71 -43.91 -4.23
C ILE A 7 63.91 -42.63 -4.50
N THR A 8 63.39 -42.52 -5.71
CA THR A 8 62.52 -41.41 -6.15
C THR A 8 61.07 -41.81 -5.89
N PHE A 9 60.36 -41.09 -5.01
CA PHE A 9 58.91 -41.21 -4.86
C PHE A 9 58.22 -40.18 -5.76
N GLY A 10 57.43 -40.65 -6.73
CA GLY A 10 56.53 -39.82 -7.53
C GLY A 10 55.31 -39.42 -6.73
N ALA A 11 55.00 -38.12 -6.70
CA ALA A 11 53.80 -37.58 -6.08
C ALA A 11 52.63 -37.66 -7.07
N LEU A 12 51.60 -38.46 -6.72
CA LEU A 12 50.28 -38.41 -7.34
C LEU A 12 49.58 -37.12 -6.91
N ALA A 13 49.21 -36.26 -7.86
CA ALA A 13 48.31 -35.13 -7.62
C ALA A 13 46.86 -35.63 -7.70
N ALA A 14 46.15 -35.64 -6.57
CA ALA A 14 44.71 -35.84 -6.51
C ALA A 14 44.01 -34.47 -6.65
N ALA A 15 43.38 -34.23 -7.80
CA ALA A 15 42.49 -33.10 -8.00
C ALA A 15 41.14 -33.39 -7.32
N GLY A 16 40.95 -32.87 -6.11
CA GLY A 16 39.64 -32.81 -5.48
C GLY A 16 38.85 -31.63 -6.03
N ILE A 17 37.83 -31.90 -6.84
CA ILE A 17 36.80 -30.91 -7.19
C ILE A 17 35.95 -30.72 -5.93
N ALA A 18 36.20 -29.63 -5.20
CA ALA A 18 35.28 -29.16 -4.18
C ALA A 18 34.08 -28.51 -4.91
N LEU A 19 33.01 -29.29 -5.09
CA LEU A 19 31.68 -28.73 -5.27
C LEU A 19 31.28 -28.09 -3.94
N ALA A 20 31.63 -26.81 -3.77
CA ALA A 20 30.98 -25.99 -2.77
C ALA A 20 29.54 -25.78 -3.23
N GLY A 21 28.64 -26.66 -2.78
CA GLY A 21 27.23 -26.32 -2.75
C GLY A 21 27.10 -25.13 -1.81
N SER A 22 26.73 -23.97 -2.34
CA SER A 22 26.20 -22.87 -1.57
C SER A 22 24.97 -23.41 -0.82
N ALA A 23 25.16 -23.79 0.43
CA ALA A 23 24.04 -23.96 1.34
C ALA A 23 23.35 -22.60 1.42
N ALA A 24 22.08 -22.52 1.01
CA ALA A 24 21.26 -21.35 1.26
C ALA A 24 21.32 -21.06 2.77
N GLN A 25 21.82 -19.88 3.16
CA GLN A 25 21.79 -19.49 4.57
C GLN A 25 20.35 -19.14 4.91
N ALA A 26 19.82 -19.81 5.94
CA ALA A 26 18.59 -19.39 6.60
C ALA A 26 18.80 -17.98 7.17
N ASP A 27 18.10 -17.01 6.59
CA ASP A 27 18.15 -15.60 6.98
C ASP A 27 16.80 -15.15 7.55
N THR A 28 16.85 -14.24 8.51
CA THR A 28 15.66 -13.53 9.00
C THR A 28 15.50 -12.24 8.20
N TRP A 29 14.39 -12.10 7.47
CA TRP A 29 14.03 -10.89 6.74
C TRP A 29 12.97 -10.09 7.51
N ARG A 30 13.17 -8.78 7.65
CA ARG A 30 12.27 -7.90 8.39
C ARG A 30 11.26 -7.24 7.46
N TYR A 31 9.99 -7.24 7.86
CA TYR A 31 8.88 -6.65 7.12
C TYR A 31 8.06 -5.74 8.04
N ALA A 32 8.04 -4.43 7.75
CA ALA A 32 7.17 -3.46 8.41
C ALA A 32 5.97 -3.02 7.55
N PHE A 33 4.86 -2.66 8.19
CA PHE A 33 3.64 -2.20 7.51
C PHE A 33 2.86 -1.19 8.38
N GLU A 34 1.89 -0.48 7.79
CA GLU A 34 1.28 0.74 8.33
C GLU A 34 0.08 0.50 9.26
N GLU A 35 -0.33 -0.76 9.45
CA GLU A 35 -1.54 -1.13 10.16
C GLU A 35 -1.30 -2.14 11.31
N ALA A 36 -2.37 -2.56 11.99
CA ALA A 36 -2.30 -3.63 12.98
C ALA A 36 -2.20 -5.02 12.33
N MET A 37 -1.73 -6.02 13.08
CA MET A 37 -1.66 -7.41 12.60
C MET A 37 -3.02 -7.98 12.16
N THR A 38 -4.13 -7.45 12.67
CA THR A 38 -5.48 -7.91 12.34
C THR A 38 -6.13 -7.16 11.18
N ASP A 39 -5.48 -6.10 10.68
CA ASP A 39 -5.96 -5.27 9.58
C ASP A 39 -5.49 -5.83 8.22
N VAL A 40 -5.88 -5.18 7.13
CA VAL A 40 -5.71 -5.71 5.76
C VAL A 40 -4.22 -5.90 5.42
N GLN A 41 -3.36 -4.92 5.71
CA GLN A 41 -1.91 -5.06 5.52
C GLN A 41 -1.32 -6.14 6.42
N GLY A 42 -1.84 -6.29 7.65
CA GLY A 42 -1.45 -7.37 8.56
C GLY A 42 -1.82 -8.76 8.03
N VAL A 43 -2.97 -8.90 7.39
CA VAL A 43 -3.40 -10.15 6.73
C VAL A 43 -2.49 -10.48 5.55
N TYR A 44 -2.16 -9.49 4.71
CA TYR A 44 -1.19 -9.65 3.63
C TYR A 44 0.16 -10.12 4.17
N ALA A 45 0.71 -9.41 5.16
CA ALA A 45 2.03 -9.67 5.70
C ALA A 45 2.14 -11.06 6.37
N GLN A 46 1.09 -11.51 7.07
CA GLN A 46 1.03 -12.85 7.65
C GLN A 46 0.96 -13.95 6.58
N LYS A 47 0.20 -13.72 5.50
CA LYS A 47 0.15 -14.68 4.40
C LYS A 47 1.49 -14.74 3.65
N PHE A 48 2.11 -13.60 3.41
CA PHE A 48 3.46 -13.51 2.83
C PHE A 48 4.47 -14.29 3.68
N LYS A 49 4.52 -14.02 5.00
CA LYS A 49 5.34 -14.77 5.97
C LYS A 49 5.12 -16.27 5.88
N ALA A 50 3.87 -16.72 5.92
CA ALA A 50 3.54 -18.14 5.88
C ALA A 50 4.02 -18.83 4.59
N GLU A 51 3.94 -18.17 3.44
CA GLU A 51 4.39 -18.73 2.17
C GLU A 51 5.92 -18.78 2.05
N ILE A 52 6.65 -17.78 2.57
CA ILE A 52 8.11 -17.83 2.65
C ILE A 52 8.56 -19.00 3.55
N GLU A 53 8.01 -19.09 4.76
CA GLU A 53 8.44 -20.06 5.78
C GLU A 53 8.01 -21.50 5.49
N ALA A 54 6.93 -21.70 4.73
CA ALA A 54 6.50 -23.03 4.32
C ALA A 54 7.34 -23.60 3.17
N ASN A 55 8.00 -22.73 2.39
CA ASN A 55 8.68 -23.10 1.14
C ASN A 55 10.18 -22.82 1.16
N SER A 56 10.74 -22.46 2.31
CA SER A 56 12.18 -22.20 2.49
C SER A 56 12.61 -22.32 3.96
N ASP A 57 13.91 -22.19 4.23
CA ASP A 57 14.45 -22.08 5.59
C ASP A 57 14.51 -20.61 6.09
N HIS A 58 14.06 -19.64 5.29
CA HIS A 58 14.02 -18.22 5.69
C HIS A 58 12.90 -17.96 6.71
N GLU A 59 13.09 -16.93 7.53
CA GLU A 59 12.09 -16.46 8.50
C GLU A 59 11.69 -15.01 8.19
N ILE A 60 10.40 -14.69 8.25
CA ILE A 60 9.91 -13.30 8.16
C ILE A 60 9.60 -12.77 9.56
N GLN A 61 10.27 -11.70 9.97
CA GLN A 61 9.93 -10.96 11.18
C GLN A 61 9.00 -9.79 10.85
N LEU A 62 7.79 -9.80 11.42
CA LEU A 62 6.75 -8.78 11.17
C LEU A 62 6.78 -7.64 12.19
N PHE A 63 6.63 -6.42 11.70
CA PHE A 63 6.62 -5.17 12.47
C PHE A 63 5.36 -4.36 12.13
N PRO A 64 4.24 -4.53 12.87
CA PRO A 64 3.04 -3.73 12.67
C PRO A 64 3.25 -2.27 13.08
N TYR A 65 2.27 -1.42 12.76
CA TYR A 65 2.23 -0.01 13.13
C TYR A 65 2.59 0.24 14.60
N GLY A 66 3.38 1.29 14.84
CA GLY A 66 3.80 1.73 16.18
C GLY A 66 5.00 0.98 16.77
N THR A 67 5.51 -0.07 16.11
CA THR A 67 6.71 -0.80 16.58
C THR A 67 8.03 -0.15 16.15
N LEU A 68 8.06 0.45 14.94
CA LEU A 68 9.26 1.05 14.34
C LEU A 68 9.07 2.51 13.90
N GLY A 69 7.97 3.15 14.31
CA GLY A 69 7.61 4.51 13.92
C GLY A 69 6.37 4.56 13.02
N GLU A 70 6.24 5.66 12.28
CA GLU A 70 5.20 5.91 11.29
C GLU A 70 5.66 5.45 9.89
N SER A 71 4.79 5.59 8.89
CA SER A 71 5.04 5.24 7.49
C SER A 71 6.35 5.81 6.92
N ALA A 72 6.66 7.08 7.19
CA ALA A 72 7.89 7.71 6.71
C ALA A 72 9.15 7.05 7.30
N ASP A 73 9.11 6.68 8.59
CA ASP A 73 10.24 6.08 9.29
C ASP A 73 10.56 4.68 8.75
N ILE A 74 9.54 3.87 8.45
CA ILE A 74 9.72 2.51 7.93
C ILE A 74 10.19 2.51 6.47
N MET A 75 9.82 3.53 5.68
CA MET A 75 10.35 3.72 4.33
C MET A 75 11.83 4.09 4.36
N GLU A 76 12.23 5.06 5.19
CA GLU A 76 13.63 5.45 5.37
C GLU A 76 14.48 4.25 5.82
N GLN A 77 14.01 3.50 6.83
CA GLN A 77 14.68 2.27 7.30
C GLN A 77 14.80 1.20 6.21
N THR A 78 13.86 1.13 5.26
CA THR A 78 13.94 0.19 4.14
C THR A 78 14.94 0.65 3.11
N GLN A 79 14.98 1.94 2.76
CA GLN A 79 15.97 2.50 1.85
C GLN A 79 17.40 2.37 2.43
N ASP A 80 17.56 2.49 3.75
CA ASP A 80 18.80 2.27 4.48
C ASP A 80 19.20 0.78 4.62
N GLY A 81 18.33 -0.15 4.18
CA GLY A 81 18.57 -1.60 4.24
C GLY A 81 18.41 -2.23 5.62
N ILE A 82 17.88 -1.48 6.61
CA ILE A 82 17.55 -2.01 7.95
C ILE A 82 16.38 -2.99 7.85
N LEU A 83 15.39 -2.65 7.03
CA LEU A 83 14.23 -3.48 6.68
C LEU A 83 14.39 -4.06 5.27
N GLN A 84 13.96 -5.31 5.09
CA GLN A 84 14.03 -6.00 3.80
C GLN A 84 12.76 -5.78 2.98
N PHE A 85 11.61 -5.72 3.65
CA PHE A 85 10.30 -5.48 3.05
C PHE A 85 9.54 -4.38 3.79
N VAL A 86 8.72 -3.65 3.04
CA VAL A 86 7.85 -2.61 3.57
C VAL A 86 6.53 -2.56 2.81
N ASP A 87 5.45 -2.30 3.53
CA ASP A 87 4.17 -1.88 2.98
C ASP A 87 4.04 -0.37 3.22
N GLN A 88 3.93 0.42 2.14
CA GLN A 88 3.71 1.87 2.23
C GLN A 88 2.70 2.33 1.17
N SER A 89 1.62 2.94 1.64
CA SER A 89 0.56 3.44 0.76
C SER A 89 1.03 4.58 -0.15
N PRO A 90 0.52 4.68 -1.40
CA PRO A 90 0.66 5.86 -2.28
C PRO A 90 0.35 7.21 -1.61
N GLY A 91 -0.47 7.20 -0.56
CA GLY A 91 -0.79 8.39 0.24
C GLY A 91 0.40 8.98 0.98
N PHE A 92 1.48 8.21 1.14
CA PHE A 92 2.76 8.68 1.66
C PHE A 92 3.83 8.69 0.58
N THR A 93 3.94 7.61 -0.22
CA THR A 93 4.95 7.50 -1.30
C THR A 93 4.79 8.58 -2.38
N GLY A 94 3.60 9.16 -2.57
CA GLY A 94 3.37 10.22 -3.57
C GLY A 94 4.20 11.49 -3.39
N SER A 95 4.78 11.71 -2.20
CA SER A 95 5.75 12.79 -1.98
C SER A 95 7.15 12.48 -2.53
N LEU A 96 7.50 11.19 -2.64
CA LEU A 96 8.77 10.70 -3.18
C LEU A 96 8.67 10.33 -4.67
N ILE A 97 7.56 9.71 -5.06
CA ILE A 97 7.24 9.25 -6.43
C ILE A 97 5.98 10.00 -6.87
N PRO A 98 6.12 11.18 -7.53
CA PRO A 98 4.98 12.03 -7.85
C PRO A 98 3.87 11.34 -8.65
N GLU A 99 4.21 10.36 -9.50
CA GLU A 99 3.26 9.60 -10.31
C GLU A 99 2.38 8.66 -9.49
N ALA A 100 2.81 8.25 -8.29
CA ALA A 100 1.98 7.47 -7.37
C ALA A 100 0.77 8.27 -6.85
N GLN A 101 0.76 9.58 -7.04
CA GLN A 101 -0.40 10.42 -6.72
C GLN A 101 -1.64 10.10 -7.57
N VAL A 102 -1.50 9.38 -8.69
CA VAL A 102 -2.60 9.06 -9.61
C VAL A 102 -3.78 8.35 -8.94
N PHE A 103 -3.53 7.57 -7.89
CA PHE A 103 -4.56 6.89 -7.09
C PHE A 103 -5.43 7.84 -6.24
N PHE A 104 -5.13 9.14 -6.23
CA PHE A 104 -5.93 10.17 -5.56
C PHE A 104 -6.69 11.07 -6.54
N VAL A 105 -6.65 10.77 -7.85
CA VAL A 105 -7.58 11.36 -8.82
C VAL A 105 -8.99 10.82 -8.52
N PRO A 106 -9.94 11.65 -8.06
CA PRO A 106 -11.24 11.17 -7.65
C PRO A 106 -12.00 10.49 -8.80
N TYR A 107 -12.73 9.43 -8.49
CA TYR A 107 -13.54 8.66 -9.45
C TYR A 107 -12.75 8.01 -10.60
N LEU A 108 -11.41 7.93 -10.51
CA LEU A 108 -10.60 7.17 -11.45
C LEU A 108 -10.80 5.66 -11.24
N LEU A 109 -10.69 5.20 -9.99
CA LEU A 109 -10.85 3.79 -9.65
C LEU A 109 -12.34 3.40 -9.55
N PRO A 110 -12.72 2.20 -10.01
CA PRO A 110 -14.08 1.69 -9.90
C PRO A 110 -14.42 1.33 -8.46
N THR A 111 -15.70 1.41 -8.10
CA THR A 111 -16.21 0.96 -6.79
C THR A 111 -16.48 -0.54 -6.76
N ASP A 112 -16.70 -1.18 -7.93
CA ASP A 112 -16.86 -2.62 -8.06
C ASP A 112 -15.57 -3.35 -7.67
N GLN A 113 -15.62 -4.11 -6.57
CA GLN A 113 -14.45 -4.77 -5.99
C GLN A 113 -13.91 -5.92 -6.84
N ASP A 114 -14.76 -6.59 -7.62
CA ASP A 114 -14.31 -7.67 -8.50
C ASP A 114 -13.59 -7.10 -9.72
N HIS A 115 -14.12 -6.01 -10.30
CA HIS A 115 -13.42 -5.26 -11.34
C HIS A 115 -12.09 -4.71 -10.82
N LEU A 116 -12.08 -4.11 -9.63
CA LEU A 116 -10.88 -3.56 -9.03
C LEU A 116 -9.80 -4.64 -8.79
N ALA A 117 -10.18 -5.81 -8.25
CA ALA A 117 -9.26 -6.93 -8.05
C ALA A 117 -8.65 -7.46 -9.36
N ARG A 118 -9.41 -7.49 -10.46
CA ARG A 118 -8.86 -7.81 -11.80
C ARG A 118 -7.93 -6.73 -12.30
N PHE A 119 -8.29 -5.46 -12.11
CA PHE A 119 -7.49 -4.31 -12.50
C PHE A 119 -6.09 -4.33 -11.87
N TYR A 120 -5.95 -4.47 -10.55
CA TYR A 120 -4.64 -4.54 -9.90
C TYR A 120 -3.80 -5.72 -10.40
N LYS A 121 -4.44 -6.86 -10.63
CA LYS A 121 -3.78 -8.09 -11.09
C LYS A 121 -3.26 -8.00 -12.53
N GLU A 122 -3.99 -7.32 -13.42
CA GLU A 122 -3.73 -7.35 -14.86
C GLU A 122 -3.17 -6.03 -15.42
N SER A 123 -3.22 -4.94 -14.64
CA SER A 123 -2.81 -3.61 -15.12
C SER A 123 -1.33 -3.58 -15.52
N LYS A 124 -1.08 -3.08 -16.73
CA LYS A 124 0.27 -2.81 -17.24
C LYS A 124 0.89 -1.61 -16.57
N ALA A 125 0.10 -0.61 -16.21
CA ALA A 125 0.58 0.53 -15.44
C ALA A 125 1.13 0.06 -14.08
N ILE A 126 0.34 -0.70 -13.31
CA ILE A 126 0.71 -1.20 -11.98
C ILE A 126 1.89 -2.18 -12.07
N ASN A 127 1.76 -3.22 -12.90
CA ASN A 127 2.73 -4.33 -12.89
C ASN A 127 3.94 -4.11 -13.81
N GLY A 128 3.96 -3.01 -14.57
CA GLY A 128 4.99 -2.70 -15.55
C GLY A 128 5.57 -1.29 -15.41
N MET A 129 4.73 -0.24 -15.47
CA MET A 129 5.20 1.15 -15.50
C MET A 129 5.63 1.68 -14.12
N PHE A 130 4.97 1.25 -13.04
CA PHE A 130 5.36 1.68 -11.69
C PHE A 130 6.66 1.04 -11.21
N LYS A 131 6.97 -0.21 -11.62
CA LYS A 131 8.20 -0.90 -11.20
C LYS A 131 9.49 -0.08 -11.40
N PRO A 132 9.79 0.48 -12.59
CA PRO A 132 10.98 1.32 -12.76
C PRO A 132 10.95 2.61 -11.93
N LEU A 133 9.78 3.22 -11.71
CA LEU A 133 9.67 4.43 -10.86
C LEU A 133 10.05 4.15 -9.41
N TYR A 134 9.63 3.00 -8.87
CA TYR A 134 10.04 2.55 -7.54
C TYR A 134 11.52 2.13 -7.52
N ALA A 135 12.00 1.47 -8.58
CA ALA A 135 13.39 1.07 -8.69
C ALA A 135 14.36 2.26 -8.67
N ASP A 136 13.99 3.40 -9.26
CA ASP A 136 14.76 4.64 -9.21
C ASP A 136 14.92 5.19 -7.77
N GLN A 137 14.08 4.76 -6.84
CA GLN A 137 14.15 5.09 -5.41
C GLN A 137 14.81 3.99 -4.57
N GLY A 138 15.41 2.97 -5.19
CA GLY A 138 16.02 1.84 -4.50
C GLY A 138 15.02 0.83 -3.94
N LEU A 139 13.83 0.73 -4.55
CA LEU A 139 12.74 -0.14 -4.09
C LEU A 139 12.32 -1.11 -5.20
N GLU A 140 12.25 -2.40 -4.89
CA GLU A 140 11.67 -3.41 -5.77
C GLU A 140 10.17 -3.54 -5.46
N LEU A 141 9.32 -2.96 -6.31
CA LEU A 141 7.87 -3.06 -6.16
C LEU A 141 7.38 -4.50 -6.44
N LEU A 142 6.80 -5.13 -5.43
CA LEU A 142 6.28 -6.50 -5.52
C LEU A 142 4.81 -6.52 -5.92
N ASN A 143 3.96 -5.78 -5.21
CA ASN A 143 2.52 -5.72 -5.44
C ASN A 143 1.95 -4.35 -5.10
N MET A 144 0.84 -4.01 -5.75
CA MET A 144 -0.12 -3.02 -5.26
C MET A 144 -1.47 -3.71 -5.13
N PHE A 145 -2.25 -3.38 -4.09
CA PHE A 145 -3.56 -3.97 -3.88
C PHE A 145 -4.56 -2.98 -3.26
N PRO A 146 -5.86 -3.18 -3.47
CA PRO A 146 -6.89 -2.36 -2.86
C PRO A 146 -7.20 -2.82 -1.43
N GLU A 147 -7.53 -1.87 -0.56
CA GLU A 147 -7.94 -2.12 0.82
C GLU A 147 -9.43 -1.84 1.08
N GLY A 148 -10.11 -1.19 0.13
CA GLY A 148 -11.55 -0.97 0.16
C GLY A 148 -11.98 0.45 -0.15
N GLU A 149 -13.29 0.63 -0.39
CA GLU A 149 -13.88 1.94 -0.65
C GLU A 149 -13.68 2.86 0.57
N VAL A 150 -13.18 4.07 0.31
CA VAL A 150 -12.98 5.07 1.36
C VAL A 150 -14.31 5.70 1.75
N ALA A 151 -14.49 5.99 3.04
CA ALA A 151 -15.59 6.79 3.54
C ALA A 151 -15.03 8.04 4.25
N MET A 152 -15.72 9.16 4.04
CA MET A 152 -15.47 10.36 4.83
C MET A 152 -16.11 10.17 6.21
N THR A 153 -15.39 10.47 7.28
CA THR A 153 -15.99 10.67 8.60
C THR A 153 -15.85 12.11 9.03
N THR A 154 -16.94 12.69 9.53
CA THR A 154 -17.03 14.09 9.91
C THR A 154 -17.86 14.26 11.18
N LYS A 155 -17.80 15.46 11.75
CA LYS A 155 -18.66 15.87 12.88
C LYS A 155 -19.93 16.61 12.45
N THR A 156 -20.00 17.00 11.18
CA THR A 156 -21.16 17.63 10.55
C THR A 156 -21.61 16.77 9.36
N PRO A 157 -22.91 16.77 8.99
CA PRO A 157 -23.39 16.03 7.83
C PRO A 157 -22.68 16.47 6.55
N VAL A 158 -22.38 15.53 5.65
CA VAL A 158 -21.87 15.81 4.31
C VAL A 158 -22.80 15.14 3.29
N THR A 159 -23.47 15.96 2.49
CA THR A 159 -24.35 15.51 1.40
C THR A 159 -23.98 16.13 0.06
N THR A 160 -23.30 17.28 0.09
CA THR A 160 -22.77 18.00 -1.06
C THR A 160 -21.40 18.60 -0.72
N CYS A 161 -20.67 19.05 -1.73
CA CYS A 161 -19.37 19.71 -1.57
C CYS A 161 -19.45 20.99 -0.72
N ALA A 162 -20.59 21.69 -0.74
CA ALA A 162 -20.78 22.88 0.08
C ALA A 162 -20.80 22.58 1.60
N ASP A 163 -21.13 21.35 1.99
CA ASP A 163 -21.14 20.93 3.40
C ASP A 163 -19.71 20.75 3.98
N LEU A 164 -18.69 20.74 3.10
CA LEU A 164 -17.28 20.70 3.50
C LEU A 164 -16.68 22.09 3.71
N ASP A 165 -17.42 23.18 3.45
CA ASP A 165 -16.91 24.54 3.62
C ASP A 165 -16.39 24.77 5.05
N GLU A 166 -15.18 25.33 5.15
CA GLU A 166 -14.42 25.53 6.39
C GLU A 166 -14.16 24.26 7.26
N VAL A 167 -14.51 23.05 6.80
CA VAL A 167 -14.21 21.80 7.50
C VAL A 167 -12.71 21.52 7.40
N LYS A 168 -12.01 21.53 8.54
CA LYS A 168 -10.59 21.13 8.58
C LYS A 168 -10.51 19.61 8.45
N PHE A 169 -10.23 19.17 7.23
CA PHE A 169 -10.30 17.77 6.85
C PHE A 169 -8.90 17.19 6.84
N ARG A 170 -8.62 16.20 7.69
CA ARG A 170 -7.33 15.52 7.66
C ARG A 170 -7.21 14.69 6.40
N VAL A 171 -6.07 14.82 5.75
CA VAL A 171 -5.65 13.99 4.61
C VAL A 171 -4.29 13.36 4.88
N MET A 172 -3.94 12.30 4.15
CA MET A 172 -2.56 11.81 4.12
C MET A 172 -1.62 12.88 3.54
N THR A 173 -0.32 12.77 3.81
CA THR A 173 0.71 13.75 3.38
C THR A 173 1.05 13.58 1.89
N ASN A 174 0.05 13.78 1.04
CA ASN A 174 0.10 13.68 -0.41
C ASN A 174 -0.43 14.99 -1.04
N PRO A 175 0.37 15.68 -1.88
CA PRO A 175 -0.05 16.95 -2.46
C PRO A 175 -1.32 16.88 -3.31
N LEU A 176 -1.49 15.86 -4.14
CA LEU A 176 -2.71 15.73 -4.95
C LEU A 176 -3.94 15.48 -4.08
N LEU A 177 -3.82 14.69 -3.00
CA LEU A 177 -4.92 14.49 -2.07
C LEU A 177 -5.34 15.79 -1.36
N VAL A 178 -4.38 16.67 -1.06
CA VAL A 178 -4.65 18.03 -0.59
C VAL A 178 -5.46 18.80 -1.64
N GLU A 179 -5.09 18.73 -2.92
CA GLU A 179 -5.86 19.39 -3.99
C GLU A 179 -7.26 18.78 -4.17
N SER A 180 -7.42 17.46 -4.03
CA SER A 180 -8.74 16.79 -4.07
C SER A 180 -9.70 17.35 -3.03
N TYR A 181 -9.26 17.48 -1.78
CA TYR A 181 -10.12 18.01 -0.72
C TYR A 181 -10.32 19.52 -0.79
N LYS A 182 -9.39 20.29 -1.36
CA LYS A 182 -9.65 21.70 -1.72
C LYS A 182 -10.75 21.79 -2.79
N ALA A 183 -10.67 20.95 -3.83
CA ALA A 183 -11.65 20.94 -4.92
C ALA A 183 -13.04 20.48 -4.43
N PHE A 184 -13.10 19.64 -3.39
CA PHE A 184 -14.34 19.29 -2.70
C PHE A 184 -14.88 20.39 -1.77
N GLY A 185 -14.13 21.47 -1.52
CA GLY A 185 -14.56 22.60 -0.69
C GLY A 185 -14.07 22.57 0.76
N ALA A 186 -13.31 21.55 1.17
CA ALA A 186 -12.74 21.45 2.51
C ALA A 186 -11.48 22.31 2.71
N THR A 187 -11.07 22.45 3.96
CA THR A 187 -9.74 22.96 4.35
C THR A 187 -8.83 21.77 4.71
N PRO A 188 -8.11 21.18 3.74
CA PRO A 188 -7.29 20.00 4.02
C PRO A 188 -6.13 20.30 4.96
N THR A 189 -5.88 19.38 5.88
CA THR A 189 -4.78 19.43 6.85
C THR A 189 -3.98 18.13 6.76
N PRO A 190 -2.84 18.09 6.06
CA PRO A 190 -2.04 16.88 5.94
C PRO A 190 -1.40 16.55 7.31
N LEU A 191 -1.68 15.37 7.85
CA LEU A 191 -1.17 14.91 9.15
C LEU A 191 -0.78 13.43 9.12
N PRO A 192 0.26 13.02 9.88
CA PRO A 192 0.56 11.60 10.12
C PRO A 192 -0.59 10.93 10.88
N TRP A 193 -0.65 9.59 10.82
CA TRP A 193 -1.79 8.84 11.37
C TRP A 193 -1.88 8.97 12.91
N GLY A 194 -0.74 8.96 13.60
CA GLY A 194 -0.69 9.05 15.06
C GLY A 194 -1.34 10.30 15.67
N GLU A 195 -1.58 11.36 14.89
CA GLU A 195 -2.20 12.61 15.35
C GLU A 195 -3.72 12.67 15.11
N VAL A 196 -4.29 11.74 14.33
CA VAL A 196 -5.67 11.86 13.82
C VAL A 196 -6.72 11.69 14.90
N TYR A 197 -6.64 10.63 15.71
CA TYR A 197 -7.65 10.38 16.77
C TYR A 197 -7.70 11.54 17.76
N GLY A 198 -6.54 11.96 18.28
CA GLY A 198 -6.44 13.08 19.22
C GLY A 198 -6.87 14.41 18.60
N GLY A 199 -6.50 14.66 17.33
CA GLY A 199 -6.91 15.84 16.57
C GLY A 199 -8.42 15.93 16.38
N LEU A 200 -9.09 14.80 16.09
CA LEU A 200 -10.55 14.72 16.03
C LEU A 200 -11.16 14.90 17.42
N GLN A 201 -10.66 14.20 18.44
CA GLN A 201 -11.18 14.29 19.81
C GLN A 201 -11.14 15.72 20.36
N THR A 202 -10.03 16.43 20.13
CA THR A 202 -9.83 17.83 20.57
C THR A 202 -10.41 18.85 19.60
N ASN A 203 -10.99 18.40 18.48
CA ASN A 203 -11.60 19.23 17.44
C ASN A 203 -10.62 20.16 16.71
N VAL A 204 -9.32 19.84 16.71
CA VAL A 204 -8.32 20.54 15.86
C VAL A 204 -8.61 20.29 14.39
N ILE A 205 -8.99 19.05 14.06
CA ILE A 205 -9.56 18.62 12.77
C ILE A 205 -11.01 18.15 12.99
N GLN A 206 -11.84 18.22 11.93
CA GLN A 206 -13.28 17.93 12.00
C GLN A 206 -13.72 16.83 11.03
N GLY A 207 -12.82 16.35 10.18
CA GLY A 207 -13.06 15.19 9.32
C GLY A 207 -11.79 14.47 8.91
N GLN A 208 -11.94 13.25 8.40
CA GLN A 208 -10.90 12.44 7.78
C GLN A 208 -11.52 11.46 6.78
N GLU A 209 -10.73 10.78 5.96
CA GLU A 209 -11.18 9.65 5.14
C GLU A 209 -10.32 8.41 5.38
N ASN A 210 -10.95 7.24 5.32
CA ASN A 210 -10.30 5.93 5.30
C ASN A 210 -11.32 4.83 4.94
N PRO A 211 -10.87 3.61 4.58
CA PRO A 211 -11.74 2.46 4.41
C PRO A 211 -12.48 2.07 5.68
N THR A 212 -13.69 1.53 5.52
CA THR A 212 -14.59 1.15 6.64
C THR A 212 -13.92 0.24 7.68
N PHE A 213 -13.14 -0.76 7.25
CA PHE A 213 -12.47 -1.68 8.19
C PHE A 213 -11.54 -0.92 9.13
N PHE A 214 -10.80 0.06 8.59
CA PHE A 214 -9.84 0.83 9.36
C PHE A 214 -10.54 1.82 10.28
N LEU A 215 -11.64 2.44 9.83
CA LEU A 215 -12.49 3.27 10.69
C LEU A 215 -12.99 2.51 11.93
N TYR A 216 -13.35 1.24 11.75
CA TYR A 216 -13.76 0.36 12.85
C TYR A 216 -12.58 -0.04 13.74
N SER A 217 -11.52 -0.60 13.16
CA SER A 217 -10.35 -1.12 13.89
C SER A 217 -9.70 -0.06 14.79
N THR A 218 -9.58 1.15 14.28
CA THR A 218 -8.99 2.30 14.97
C THR A 218 -9.98 3.08 15.85
N LYS A 219 -11.24 2.64 15.87
CA LYS A 219 -12.33 3.24 16.65
C LYS A 219 -12.59 4.72 16.36
N ILE A 220 -12.30 5.18 15.14
CA ILE A 220 -12.47 6.60 14.78
C ILE A 220 -13.94 7.06 14.85
N TYR A 221 -14.87 6.11 14.80
CA TYR A 221 -16.30 6.34 15.00
C TYR A 221 -16.63 6.86 16.42
N GLU A 222 -15.74 6.68 17.42
CA GLU A 222 -15.91 7.25 18.76
C GLU A 222 -15.75 8.78 18.77
N VAL A 223 -15.00 9.34 17.82
CA VAL A 223 -14.61 10.76 17.76
C VAL A 223 -15.14 11.51 16.52
N THR A 224 -16.02 10.86 15.76
CA THR A 224 -16.74 11.40 14.60
C THR A 224 -18.22 11.00 14.68
N ASP A 225 -19.11 11.69 13.98
CA ASP A 225 -20.56 11.51 14.14
C ASP A 225 -21.29 11.08 12.85
N TYR A 226 -20.66 11.31 11.70
CA TYR A 226 -21.19 11.02 10.38
C TYR A 226 -20.18 10.17 9.58
N ILE A 227 -20.68 9.17 8.87
CA ILE A 227 -19.97 8.42 7.82
C ILE A 227 -20.64 8.75 6.49
N THR A 228 -19.87 9.14 5.49
CA THR A 228 -20.37 9.48 4.15
C THR A 228 -19.58 8.71 3.08
N TYR A 229 -20.28 7.86 2.33
CA TYR A 229 -19.76 7.17 1.16
C TYR A 229 -20.06 8.00 -0.10
N ALA A 230 -19.04 8.70 -0.59
CA ALA A 230 -19.12 9.49 -1.82
C ALA A 230 -18.70 8.68 -3.07
N GLY A 231 -18.12 7.48 -2.88
CA GLY A 231 -17.61 6.64 -3.97
C GLY A 231 -16.47 7.27 -4.77
N HIS A 232 -15.74 8.21 -4.17
CA HIS A 232 -14.72 9.00 -4.87
C HIS A 232 -13.37 8.31 -4.96
N ASN A 233 -13.10 7.30 -4.11
CA ASN A 233 -11.83 6.58 -4.17
C ASN A 233 -11.91 5.15 -3.61
N ASN A 234 -10.91 4.34 -3.95
CA ASN A 234 -10.60 3.10 -3.27
C ASN A 234 -9.18 3.19 -2.71
N PHE A 235 -9.01 2.83 -1.44
CA PHE A 235 -7.70 2.93 -0.81
C PHE A 235 -6.77 1.89 -1.41
N THR A 236 -5.58 2.32 -1.79
CA THR A 236 -4.54 1.48 -2.41
C THR A 236 -3.35 1.45 -1.48
N THR A 237 -2.69 0.31 -1.38
CA THR A 237 -1.34 0.24 -0.83
C THR A 237 -0.37 -0.51 -1.73
N ALA A 238 0.92 -0.46 -1.39
CA ALA A 238 2.01 -1.03 -2.15
C ALA A 238 3.03 -1.74 -1.25
N VAL A 239 3.35 -2.98 -1.61
CA VAL A 239 4.38 -3.80 -0.95
C VAL A 239 5.62 -3.84 -1.83
N MET A 240 6.76 -3.59 -1.21
CA MET A 240 8.05 -3.53 -1.88
C MET A 240 9.17 -4.09 -1.01
N ALA A 241 10.27 -4.45 -1.65
CA ALA A 241 11.52 -4.82 -0.99
C ALA A 241 12.58 -3.73 -1.16
N ASN A 242 13.56 -3.67 -0.26
CA ASN A 242 14.80 -2.95 -0.55
C ASN A 242 15.44 -3.55 -1.82
N LYS A 243 15.79 -2.70 -2.79
CA LYS A 243 16.24 -3.17 -4.11
C LYS A 243 17.58 -3.89 -4.08
N ASP A 244 18.56 -3.36 -3.34
CA ASP A 244 19.88 -3.99 -3.26
C ASP A 244 19.80 -5.37 -2.58
N PHE A 245 18.96 -5.49 -1.55
CA PHE A 245 18.62 -6.77 -0.94
C PHE A 245 18.01 -7.74 -1.96
N TYR A 246 16.96 -7.31 -2.67
CA TYR A 246 16.25 -8.17 -3.62
C TYR A 246 17.14 -8.59 -4.80
N ASP A 247 17.92 -7.67 -5.36
CA ASP A 247 18.86 -7.94 -6.45
C ASP A 247 20.02 -8.84 -6.00
N GLY A 248 20.34 -8.86 -4.70
CA GLY A 248 21.33 -9.74 -4.08
C GLY A 248 20.84 -11.16 -3.78
N LEU A 249 19.52 -11.42 -3.85
CA LEU A 249 18.95 -12.74 -3.65
C LEU A 249 19.34 -13.72 -4.77
N SER A 250 19.30 -15.02 -4.47
CA SER A 250 19.39 -16.04 -5.50
C SER A 250 18.16 -16.00 -6.42
N ALA A 251 18.27 -16.55 -7.64
CA ALA A 251 17.11 -16.64 -8.53
C ALA A 251 15.96 -17.48 -7.93
N GLU A 252 16.29 -18.45 -7.08
CA GLU A 252 15.31 -19.28 -6.36
C GLU A 252 14.58 -18.44 -5.29
N ASP A 253 15.31 -17.62 -4.54
CA ASP A 253 14.74 -16.76 -3.49
C ASP A 253 13.95 -15.58 -4.07
N GLN A 254 14.40 -15.01 -5.20
CA GLN A 254 13.61 -14.01 -5.93
C GLN A 254 12.26 -14.61 -6.37
N GLN A 255 12.28 -15.83 -6.92
CA GLN A 255 11.05 -16.51 -7.32
C GLN A 255 10.17 -16.86 -6.11
N LEU A 256 10.76 -17.26 -4.99
CA LEU A 256 10.07 -17.50 -3.72
C LEU A 256 9.34 -16.24 -3.25
N VAL A 257 10.01 -15.08 -3.24
CA VAL A 257 9.42 -13.78 -2.88
C VAL A 257 8.26 -13.41 -3.79
N GLN A 258 8.41 -13.56 -5.11
CA GLN A 258 7.34 -13.26 -6.07
C GLN A 258 6.13 -14.20 -5.87
N ASN A 259 6.36 -15.49 -5.64
CA ASN A 259 5.29 -16.45 -5.36
C ASN A 259 4.55 -16.13 -4.06
N ALA A 260 5.29 -15.79 -3.00
CA ALA A 260 4.71 -15.41 -1.70
C ALA A 260 3.90 -14.11 -1.81
N ALA A 261 4.39 -13.13 -2.56
CA ALA A 261 3.67 -11.89 -2.83
C ALA A 261 2.35 -12.16 -3.58
N GLN A 262 2.38 -12.98 -4.64
CA GLN A 262 1.17 -13.34 -5.38
C GLN A 262 0.15 -14.09 -4.51
N ALA A 263 0.59 -15.04 -3.69
CA ALA A 263 -0.28 -15.78 -2.78
C ALA A 263 -0.86 -14.89 -1.66
N ALA A 264 -0.10 -13.92 -1.17
CA ALA A 264 -0.56 -12.90 -0.24
C ALA A 264 -1.62 -11.98 -0.88
N TYR A 265 -1.39 -11.55 -2.12
CA TYR A 265 -2.37 -10.77 -2.89
C TYR A 265 -3.70 -11.51 -3.03
N ASP A 266 -3.67 -12.74 -3.56
CA ASP A 266 -4.89 -13.51 -3.84
C ASP A 266 -5.68 -13.81 -2.54
N HIS A 267 -5.00 -13.96 -1.40
CA HIS A 267 -5.65 -14.10 -0.09
C HIS A 267 -6.27 -12.80 0.41
N THR A 268 -5.54 -11.69 0.27
CA THR A 268 -5.92 -10.38 0.82
C THR A 268 -7.11 -9.78 0.10
N VAL A 269 -7.19 -9.92 -1.23
CA VAL A 269 -8.34 -9.41 -2.01
C VAL A 269 -9.66 -10.09 -1.61
N VAL A 270 -9.63 -11.37 -1.23
CA VAL A 270 -10.82 -12.07 -0.72
C VAL A 270 -11.18 -11.59 0.68
N TYR A 271 -10.17 -11.40 1.54
CA TYR A 271 -10.37 -10.91 2.91
C TYR A 271 -10.97 -9.49 2.93
N GLN A 272 -10.40 -8.55 2.17
CA GLN A 272 -10.85 -7.16 2.20
C GLN A 272 -12.30 -7.01 1.72
N GLN A 273 -12.72 -7.78 0.71
CA GLN A 273 -14.12 -7.80 0.25
C GLN A 273 -15.08 -8.20 1.38
N GLN A 274 -14.73 -9.24 2.14
CA GLN A 274 -15.53 -9.68 3.29
C GLN A 274 -15.54 -8.67 4.45
N ALA A 275 -14.41 -7.97 4.67
CA ALA A 275 -14.33 -6.91 5.65
C ALA A 275 -15.27 -5.74 5.26
N ALA A 276 -15.22 -5.28 4.01
CA ALA A 276 -16.09 -4.19 3.53
C ALA A 276 -17.59 -4.46 3.77
N GLU A 277 -18.03 -5.72 3.64
CA GLU A 277 -19.43 -6.12 3.86
C GLU A 277 -19.86 -6.14 5.34
N THR A 278 -18.93 -6.34 6.28
CA THR A 278 -19.27 -6.64 7.68
C THR A 278 -18.88 -5.55 8.68
N GLU A 279 -17.84 -4.76 8.40
CA GLU A 279 -17.29 -3.81 9.37
C GLU A 279 -18.22 -2.63 9.65
N LEU A 280 -19.00 -2.18 8.65
CA LEU A 280 -20.00 -1.12 8.87
C LEU A 280 -21.07 -1.56 9.89
N ALA A 281 -21.50 -2.83 9.83
CA ALA A 281 -22.48 -3.36 10.78
C ALA A 281 -21.94 -3.36 12.22
N LYS A 282 -20.63 -3.63 12.39
CA LYS A 282 -19.98 -3.59 13.71
C LYS A 282 -19.87 -2.16 14.24
N ILE A 283 -19.57 -1.17 13.38
CA ILE A 283 -19.62 0.25 13.78
C ILE A 283 -21.03 0.61 14.26
N MET A 284 -22.07 0.24 13.51
CA MET A 284 -23.46 0.52 13.88
C MET A 284 -23.92 -0.20 15.15
N GLU A 285 -23.39 -1.39 15.43
CA GLU A 285 -23.62 -2.09 16.70
C GLU A 285 -22.94 -1.38 17.88
N ALA A 286 -21.69 -0.93 17.68
CA ALA A 286 -20.90 -0.26 18.72
C ALA A 286 -21.36 1.17 19.01
N LYS A 287 -21.85 1.90 17.99
CA LYS A 287 -22.37 3.27 18.10
C LYS A 287 -23.68 3.43 17.30
N PRO A 288 -24.83 3.00 17.85
CA PRO A 288 -26.11 3.02 17.14
C PRO A 288 -26.60 4.41 16.69
N GLU A 289 -26.10 5.47 17.30
CA GLU A 289 -26.38 6.86 16.96
C GLU A 289 -25.58 7.39 15.74
N MET A 290 -24.60 6.61 15.24
CA MET A 290 -23.77 6.99 14.09
C MET A 290 -24.64 7.22 12.85
N GLN A 291 -24.42 8.34 12.16
CA GLN A 291 -25.19 8.69 10.97
C GLN A 291 -24.46 8.26 9.71
N VAL A 292 -24.99 7.25 9.00
CA VAL A 292 -24.37 6.74 7.77
C VAL A 292 -25.15 7.21 6.56
N THR A 293 -24.45 7.82 5.61
CA THR A 293 -25.02 8.30 4.35
C THR A 293 -24.25 7.71 3.17
N VAL A 294 -24.95 7.08 2.24
CA VAL A 294 -24.41 6.72 0.92
C VAL A 294 -24.99 7.70 -0.08
N LEU A 295 -24.13 8.51 -0.71
CA LEU A 295 -24.58 9.54 -1.65
C LEU A 295 -25.14 8.88 -2.92
N ASN A 296 -26.25 9.41 -3.44
CA ASN A 296 -26.74 9.08 -4.76
C ASN A 296 -26.02 9.89 -5.86
N ASP A 297 -26.29 9.59 -7.13
CA ASP A 297 -25.61 10.24 -8.27
C ASP A 297 -25.78 11.76 -8.30
N ASP A 298 -26.97 12.28 -7.96
CA ASP A 298 -27.22 13.72 -7.91
C ASP A 298 -26.36 14.39 -6.83
N GLN A 299 -26.23 13.76 -5.66
CA GLN A 299 -25.39 14.22 -4.55
C GLN A 299 -23.89 14.11 -4.87
N ARG A 300 -23.49 13.06 -5.60
CA ARG A 300 -22.10 12.85 -6.05
C ARG A 300 -21.67 13.83 -7.15
N SER A 301 -22.61 14.42 -7.87
CA SER A 301 -22.33 15.23 -9.07
C SER A 301 -21.29 16.34 -8.86
N CYS A 302 -21.30 17.04 -7.73
CA CYS A 302 -20.31 18.08 -7.45
C CYS A 302 -18.90 17.50 -7.20
N PHE A 303 -18.81 16.35 -6.54
CA PHE A 303 -17.54 15.65 -6.28
C PHE A 303 -16.97 15.08 -7.58
N MET A 304 -17.83 14.53 -8.45
CA MET A 304 -17.43 14.07 -9.78
C MET A 304 -16.96 15.22 -10.67
N ALA A 305 -17.60 16.39 -10.58
CA ALA A 305 -17.17 17.57 -11.33
C ALA A 305 -15.78 18.07 -10.91
N ALA A 306 -15.43 17.96 -9.62
CA ALA A 306 -14.10 18.30 -9.10
C ALA A 306 -12.98 17.39 -9.63
N ALA A 307 -13.29 16.14 -9.99
CA ALA A 307 -12.31 15.16 -10.46
C ALA A 307 -11.49 15.64 -11.67
N ALA A 308 -12.12 16.35 -12.60
CA ALA A 308 -11.44 16.85 -13.81
C ALA A 308 -10.37 17.92 -13.49
N GLU A 309 -10.62 18.77 -12.50
CA GLU A 309 -9.65 19.77 -12.05
C GLU A 309 -8.46 19.09 -11.35
N VAL A 310 -8.73 18.09 -10.52
CA VAL A 310 -7.68 17.31 -9.84
C VAL A 310 -6.85 16.51 -10.84
N GLU A 311 -7.48 15.89 -11.84
CA GLU A 311 -6.76 15.20 -12.92
C GLU A 311 -5.83 16.16 -13.66
N ALA A 312 -6.29 17.38 -13.97
CA ALA A 312 -5.44 18.40 -14.59
C ALA A 312 -4.27 18.80 -13.69
N LYS A 313 -4.48 18.91 -12.36
CA LYS A 313 -3.40 19.16 -11.39
C LYS A 313 -2.39 18.02 -11.33
N PHE A 314 -2.84 16.78 -11.38
CA PHE A 314 -1.95 15.62 -11.44
C PHE A 314 -1.02 15.71 -12.66
N ILE A 315 -1.56 16.03 -13.84
CA ILE A 315 -0.74 16.20 -15.06
C ILE A 315 0.22 17.39 -14.92
N GLU A 316 -0.21 18.51 -14.35
CA GLU A 316 0.66 19.67 -14.08
C GLU A 316 1.85 19.29 -13.19
N MET A 317 1.62 18.44 -12.19
CA MET A 317 2.64 18.02 -11.22
C MET A 317 3.63 16.98 -11.77
N THR A 318 3.20 16.15 -12.72
CA THR A 318 3.93 14.94 -13.14
C THR A 318 4.38 14.96 -14.60
N GLY A 319 3.90 15.91 -15.40
CA GLY A 319 4.25 16.08 -16.81
C GLY A 319 3.93 14.85 -17.66
N ASP A 320 4.74 14.63 -18.68
CA ASP A 320 4.54 13.55 -19.67
C ASP A 320 4.61 12.15 -19.04
N SER A 321 5.39 11.97 -17.96
CA SER A 321 5.53 10.70 -17.23
C SER A 321 4.19 10.29 -16.61
N GLY A 322 3.60 11.16 -15.79
CA GLY A 322 2.31 10.89 -15.17
C GLY A 322 1.17 10.86 -16.19
N ALA A 323 1.23 11.66 -17.26
CA ALA A 323 0.26 11.58 -18.36
C ALA A 323 0.22 10.20 -19.00
N ALA A 324 1.38 9.60 -19.29
CA ALA A 324 1.46 8.24 -19.84
C ALA A 324 0.91 7.19 -18.86
N ILE A 325 1.19 7.34 -17.56
CA ILE A 325 0.66 6.45 -16.52
C ILE A 325 -0.87 6.54 -16.44
N LEU A 326 -1.42 7.75 -16.39
CA LEU A 326 -2.86 7.97 -16.33
C LEU A 326 -3.58 7.41 -17.56
N GLU A 327 -3.02 7.63 -18.76
CA GLU A 327 -3.56 7.07 -20.00
C GLU A 327 -3.57 5.53 -19.95
N GLN A 328 -2.47 4.92 -19.52
CA GLN A 328 -2.38 3.46 -19.42
C GLN A 328 -3.32 2.91 -18.34
N LEU A 329 -3.46 3.56 -17.19
CA LEU A 329 -4.41 3.16 -16.14
C LEU A 329 -5.85 3.19 -16.67
N LYS A 330 -6.24 4.25 -17.38
CA LYS A 330 -7.58 4.34 -18.01
C LYS A 330 -7.80 3.22 -19.03
N ALA A 331 -6.77 2.90 -19.83
CA ALA A 331 -6.84 1.80 -20.79
C ALA A 331 -6.96 0.43 -20.09
N ASP A 332 -6.20 0.21 -19.02
CA ASP A 332 -6.23 -1.01 -18.22
C ASP A 332 -7.60 -1.20 -17.54
N LEU A 333 -8.15 -0.12 -16.94
CA LEU A 333 -9.48 -0.11 -16.34
C LEU A 333 -10.56 -0.50 -17.35
N ALA A 334 -10.50 0.03 -18.57
CA ALA A 334 -11.43 -0.33 -19.63
C ALA A 334 -11.27 -1.80 -20.08
N ALA A 335 -10.05 -2.33 -20.07
CA ALA A 335 -9.76 -3.70 -20.48
C ALA A 335 -10.24 -4.75 -19.48
N THR A 336 -10.28 -4.43 -18.19
CA THR A 336 -10.65 -5.37 -17.10
C THR A 336 -12.10 -5.27 -16.63
N ALA A 337 -12.89 -4.36 -17.23
CA ALA A 337 -14.27 -4.07 -16.84
C ALA A 337 -15.26 -5.24 -17.01
N ASN A 338 -14.89 -6.30 -17.73
CA ASN A 338 -15.72 -7.51 -17.93
C ASN A 338 -14.97 -8.77 -17.53
#